data_AF-A0A960VG16-F1
#
_entry.id   AF-A0A960VG16-F1
#
_cell.length_a   1.000
_cell.length_b   1.000
_cell.length_c   1.000
_cell.angle_alpha   90.00
_cell.angle_beta   90.00
_cell.angle_gamma   90.00
#
_symmetry.space_group_name_H-M   'P 1'
#
loop_
_entity.id
_entity.type
_entity.pdbx_description
1 polymer ?
#
loop_
_entity_poly.entity_id
_entity_poly.type
_entity_poly.pdbx_seq_one_letter_code
_entity_poly.pdbx_strand_id
1 'polypeptide(L)'
;MASFEKYKKDIPLLVEAGLIAIKQGDEDSAKKLFEGVHAIDPANPNVNMGYALIALHKMDLSVAERKFNEVIAKDKTHYQAKAFLSFTYVLSAIEVKDTQKQLSYLKKGADLAEEVINKSDLQSTRELAQSVLDWETQLQEKAQATRAPGF
;
A
#
# COMPACT_ATOMS: atom_id res chain seq x y z
N MET A 1 -23.55 -1.67 -28.59
CA MET A 1 -22.64 -1.56 -27.43
C MET A 1 -23.49 -1.40 -26.20
N ALA A 2 -23.34 -2.28 -25.20
CA ALA A 2 -24.05 -2.10 -23.93
C ALA A 2 -23.56 -0.81 -23.28
N SER A 3 -24.49 0.07 -22.87
CA SER A 3 -24.11 1.29 -22.18
C SER A 3 -23.65 0.95 -20.76
N PHE A 4 -22.36 1.13 -20.47
CA PHE A 4 -21.80 0.91 -19.14
C PHE A 4 -22.28 1.93 -18.10
N GLU A 5 -22.93 3.02 -18.55
CA GLU A 5 -23.51 4.06 -17.69
C GLU A 5 -24.43 3.51 -16.60
N LYS A 6 -25.24 2.50 -16.92
CA LYS A 6 -26.19 1.92 -15.96
C LYS A 6 -25.50 1.20 -14.77
N TYR A 7 -24.22 0.85 -14.91
CA TYR A 7 -23.44 0.14 -13.91
C TYR A 7 -22.53 1.06 -13.07
N LYS A 8 -22.51 2.38 -13.32
CA LYS A 8 -21.70 3.32 -12.52
C LYS A 8 -22.03 3.27 -11.03
N LYS A 9 -23.31 3.07 -10.70
CA LYS A 9 -23.77 2.90 -9.31
C LYS A 9 -23.24 1.63 -8.63
N ASP A 10 -22.81 0.64 -9.40
CA ASP A 10 -22.31 -0.64 -8.91
C ASP A 10 -20.79 -0.61 -8.67
N ILE A 11 -20.08 0.46 -9.10
CA ILE A 11 -18.64 0.61 -8.90
C ILE A 11 -18.24 0.42 -7.43
N PRO A 12 -18.87 1.06 -6.42
CA PRO A 12 -18.49 0.85 -5.02
C PRO A 12 -18.59 -0.63 -4.60
N LEU A 13 -19.64 -1.33 -5.05
CA LEU A 13 -19.81 -2.76 -4.77
C LEU A 13 -18.71 -3.61 -5.41
N LEU A 14 -18.34 -3.32 -6.66
CA LEU A 14 -17.26 -4.02 -7.36
C LEU A 14 -15.90 -3.78 -6.68
N VAL A 15 -15.65 -2.54 -6.23
CA VAL A 15 -14.43 -2.20 -5.48
C VAL A 15 -14.37 -2.99 -4.17
N GLU A 16 -15.42 -2.96 -3.35
CA GLU A 16 -15.44 -3.68 -2.08
C GLU A 16 -15.31 -5.19 -2.26
N ALA A 17 -16.00 -5.77 -3.25
CA ALA A 17 -15.83 -7.18 -3.59
C ALA A 17 -14.39 -7.50 -4.01
N GLY A 18 -13.75 -6.61 -4.77
CA GLY A 18 -12.35 -6.74 -5.17
C GLY A 18 -11.41 -6.73 -3.95
N LEU A 19 -11.65 -5.84 -2.99
CA LEU A 19 -10.89 -5.77 -1.73
C LEU A 19 -11.09 -7.03 -0.87
N ILE A 20 -12.30 -7.60 -0.83
CA ILE A 20 -12.57 -8.86 -0.13
C ILE A 20 -11.82 -10.02 -0.79
N ALA A 21 -11.85 -10.12 -2.12
CA ALA A 21 -11.12 -11.14 -2.87
C ALA A 21 -9.61 -11.07 -2.61
N ILE A 22 -9.03 -9.86 -2.55
CA ILE A 22 -7.62 -9.66 -2.16
C ILE A 22 -7.36 -10.26 -0.78
N LYS A 23 -8.20 -9.94 0.23
CA LYS A 23 -8.02 -10.45 1.60
C LYS A 23 -8.16 -11.96 1.71
N GLN A 24 -8.86 -12.59 0.77
CA GLN A 24 -9.00 -14.04 0.68
C GLN A 24 -7.86 -14.70 -0.12
N GLY A 25 -6.95 -13.91 -0.70
CA GLY A 25 -5.92 -14.40 -1.62
C GLY A 25 -6.46 -14.84 -2.98
N ASP A 26 -7.72 -14.54 -3.30
CA ASP A 26 -8.33 -14.81 -4.60
C ASP A 26 -7.96 -13.70 -5.59
N GLU A 27 -6.72 -13.77 -6.08
CA GLU A 27 -6.17 -12.81 -7.05
C GLU A 27 -6.98 -12.77 -8.34
N ASP A 28 -7.47 -13.91 -8.82
CA ASP A 28 -8.18 -13.99 -10.09
C ASP A 28 -9.53 -13.27 -10.02
N SER A 29 -10.28 -13.45 -8.94
CA SER A 29 -11.52 -12.70 -8.71
C SER A 29 -11.23 -11.21 -8.50
N ALA A 30 -10.21 -10.86 -7.72
CA ALA A 30 -9.83 -9.47 -7.49
C ALA A 30 -9.53 -8.74 -8.80
N LYS A 31 -8.71 -9.34 -9.69
CA LYS A 31 -8.38 -8.76 -10.99
C LYS A 31 -9.61 -8.53 -11.86
N LYS A 32 -10.48 -9.54 -11.99
CA LYS A 32 -11.71 -9.43 -12.79
C LYS A 32 -12.63 -8.32 -12.28
N LEU A 33 -12.71 -8.14 -10.97
CA LEU A 33 -13.51 -7.09 -10.34
C LEU A 33 -12.95 -5.70 -10.65
N PHE A 34 -11.63 -5.49 -10.53
CA PHE A 34 -10.99 -4.21 -10.88
C PHE A 34 -10.95 -3.95 -12.39
N GLU A 35 -10.87 -4.98 -13.23
CA GLU A 35 -11.06 -4.87 -14.68
C GLU A 35 -12.49 -4.40 -15.01
N GLY A 36 -13.49 -4.93 -14.29
CA GLY A 36 -14.88 -4.46 -14.38
C GLY A 36 -15.02 -2.99 -14.01
N VAL A 37 -14.41 -2.56 -12.90
CA VAL A 37 -14.37 -1.13 -12.53
C VAL A 37 -13.70 -0.30 -13.63
N HIS A 38 -12.55 -0.74 -14.15
CA HIS A 38 -11.83 -0.04 -15.21
C HIS A 38 -12.63 0.07 -16.51
N ALA A 39 -13.41 -0.95 -16.86
CA ALA A 39 -14.28 -0.92 -18.04
C ALA A 39 -15.43 0.09 -17.91
N ILE A 40 -15.94 0.31 -16.69
CA ILE A 40 -17.02 1.27 -16.42
C ILE A 40 -16.47 2.69 -16.24
N ASP A 41 -15.35 2.83 -15.52
CA ASP A 41 -14.67 4.08 -15.23
C ASP A 41 -13.14 3.90 -15.29
N PRO A 42 -12.53 4.15 -16.46
CA PRO A 42 -11.08 3.99 -16.64
C PRO A 42 -10.23 4.91 -15.76
N ALA A 43 -10.80 6.03 -15.28
CA ALA A 43 -10.11 7.00 -14.47
C ALA A 43 -10.23 6.72 -12.96
N ASN A 44 -10.97 5.67 -12.58
CA ASN A 44 -11.23 5.37 -11.18
C ASN A 44 -9.94 5.08 -10.40
N PRO A 45 -9.64 5.82 -9.31
CA PRO A 45 -8.41 5.63 -8.55
C PRO A 45 -8.32 4.25 -7.89
N ASN A 46 -9.47 3.62 -7.59
CA ASN A 46 -9.52 2.31 -6.94
C ASN A 46 -8.95 1.19 -7.80
N VAL A 47 -8.88 1.34 -9.12
CA VAL A 47 -8.28 0.34 -10.02
C VAL A 47 -6.79 0.20 -9.72
N ASN A 48 -6.05 1.31 -9.71
CA ASN A 48 -4.61 1.30 -9.40
C ASN A 48 -4.35 0.92 -7.94
N MET A 49 -5.22 1.37 -7.02
CA MET A 49 -5.17 0.96 -5.62
C MET A 49 -5.33 -0.55 -5.47
N GLY A 50 -6.31 -1.16 -6.15
CA GLY A 50 -6.57 -2.59 -6.16
C GLY A 50 -5.38 -3.39 -6.67
N TYR A 51 -4.79 -3.00 -7.80
CA TYR A 51 -3.58 -3.66 -8.31
C TYR A 51 -2.36 -3.50 -7.39
N ALA A 52 -2.20 -2.36 -6.71
CA ALA A 52 -1.15 -2.18 -5.72
C ALA A 52 -1.33 -3.14 -4.53
N LEU A 53 -2.56 -3.30 -4.05
CA LEU A 53 -2.90 -4.20 -2.95
C LEU A 53 -2.76 -5.68 -3.34
N ILE A 54 -3.10 -6.06 -4.57
CA ILE A 54 -2.83 -7.41 -5.12
C ILE A 54 -1.32 -7.68 -5.10
N ALA A 55 -0.50 -6.75 -5.59
CA ALA A 55 0.95 -6.90 -5.61
C ALA A 55 1.52 -7.03 -4.19
N LEU A 56 1.04 -6.18 -3.26
CA LEU A 56 1.45 -6.21 -1.86
C LEU A 56 1.08 -7.54 -1.18
N HIS A 57 -0.14 -8.06 -1.39
CA HIS A 57 -0.57 -9.35 -0.86
C HIS A 57 0.31 -10.53 -1.34
N LYS A 58 0.92 -10.38 -2.52
CA LYS A 58 1.85 -11.36 -3.09
C LYS A 58 3.32 -11.11 -2.73
N MET A 59 3.60 -10.11 -1.90
CA MET A 59 4.95 -9.64 -1.58
C MET A 59 5.75 -9.21 -2.82
N ASP A 60 5.09 -8.83 -3.91
CA ASP A 60 5.76 -8.14 -5.03
C ASP A 60 5.89 -6.65 -4.69
N LEU A 61 6.82 -6.38 -3.77
CA LEU A 61 7.02 -5.06 -3.17
C LEU A 61 7.42 -4.02 -4.22
N SER A 62 8.12 -4.43 -5.28
CA SER A 62 8.55 -3.56 -6.37
C SER A 62 7.36 -3.06 -7.20
N VAL A 63 6.39 -3.94 -7.48
CA VAL A 63 5.18 -3.59 -8.21
C VAL A 63 4.23 -2.81 -7.31
N ALA A 64 4.10 -3.20 -6.04
CA ALA A 64 3.31 -2.47 -5.06
C ALA A 64 3.80 -1.02 -4.90
N GLU A 65 5.10 -0.80 -4.69
CA GLU A 65 5.71 0.53 -4.60
C GLU A 65 5.37 1.39 -5.82
N ARG A 66 5.60 0.85 -7.03
CA ARG A 66 5.30 1.58 -8.27
C ARG A 66 3.82 1.96 -8.36
N LYS A 67 2.91 1.03 -8.05
CA LYS A 67 1.46 1.26 -8.17
C LYS A 67 0.92 2.23 -7.13
N PHE A 68 1.38 2.17 -5.87
CA PHE A 68 1.01 3.19 -4.89
C PHE A 68 1.53 4.57 -5.29
N ASN A 69 2.75 4.68 -5.82
CA ASN A 69 3.27 5.94 -6.34
C ASN A 69 2.44 6.49 -7.51
N GLU A 70 1.94 5.63 -8.41
CA GLU A 70 1.01 6.05 -9.47
C GLU A 70 -0.30 6.63 -8.91
N VAL A 71 -0.83 6.06 -7.82
CA VAL A 71 -2.03 6.59 -7.13
C VAL A 71 -1.73 7.95 -6.50
N ILE A 72 -0.63 8.06 -5.74
CA ILE A 72 -0.22 9.29 -5.04
C ILE A 72 0.14 10.43 -6.01
N ALA A 73 0.69 10.09 -7.18
CA ALA A 73 0.99 11.09 -8.21
C ALA A 73 -0.27 11.75 -8.76
N LYS A 74 -1.40 11.02 -8.83
CA LYS A 74 -2.70 11.54 -9.25
C LYS A 74 -3.40 12.30 -8.12
N ASP A 75 -3.31 11.80 -6.91
CA ASP A 75 -3.87 12.42 -5.71
C ASP A 75 -2.85 12.41 -4.57
N LYS A 76 -2.20 13.56 -4.36
CA LYS A 76 -1.21 13.76 -3.30
C LYS A 76 -1.80 13.67 -1.89
N THR A 77 -3.12 13.75 -1.75
CA THR A 77 -3.87 13.64 -0.49
C THR A 77 -4.46 12.25 -0.27
N HIS A 78 -4.12 11.26 -1.11
CA HIS A 78 -4.57 9.89 -0.96
C HIS A 78 -3.83 9.16 0.19
N TYR A 79 -4.14 9.54 1.44
CA TYR A 79 -3.41 9.06 2.62
C TYR A 79 -3.45 7.54 2.82
N GLN A 80 -4.52 6.86 2.37
CA GLN A 80 -4.57 5.40 2.41
C GLN A 80 -3.47 4.76 1.54
N ALA A 81 -3.20 5.31 0.34
CA ALA A 81 -2.13 4.82 -0.53
C ALA A 81 -0.76 5.11 0.08
N LYS A 82 -0.59 6.28 0.72
CA LYS A 82 0.63 6.60 1.47
C LYS A 82 0.87 5.65 2.65
N ALA A 83 -0.16 5.27 3.39
CA ALA A 83 -0.06 4.33 4.50
C ALA A 83 0.33 2.91 4.03
N PHE A 84 -0.24 2.44 2.91
CA PHE A 84 0.20 1.16 2.34
C PHE A 84 1.59 1.23 1.71
N LEU A 85 1.97 2.37 1.11
CA LEU A 85 3.32 2.57 0.61
C LEU A 85 4.36 2.61 1.74
N SER A 86 4.06 3.27 2.86
CA SER A 86 4.94 3.27 4.02
C SER A 86 5.13 1.87 4.58
N PHE A 87 4.06 1.07 4.65
CA PHE A 87 4.14 -0.34 5.01
C PHE A 87 4.94 -1.17 3.99
N THR A 88 4.75 -0.92 2.69
CA THR A 88 5.53 -1.57 1.61
C THR A 88 7.03 -1.31 1.77
N TYR A 89 7.42 -0.10 2.20
CA TYR A 89 8.82 0.21 2.48
C TYR A 89 9.37 -0.55 3.68
N VAL A 90 8.61 -0.68 4.78
CA VAL A 90 9.04 -1.51 5.93
C VAL A 90 9.26 -2.97 5.50
N LEU A 91 8.34 -3.55 4.75
CA LEU A 91 8.52 -4.91 4.22
C LEU A 91 9.76 -5.01 3.32
N SER A 92 10.00 -3.98 2.49
CA SER A 92 11.19 -3.94 1.61
C SER A 92 12.48 -3.85 2.41
N ALA A 93 12.46 -3.16 3.55
CA ALA A 93 13.58 -3.07 4.47
C ALA A 93 13.90 -4.41 5.15
N ILE A 94 12.89 -5.27 5.37
CA ILE A 94 13.05 -6.61 5.93
C ILE A 94 13.67 -7.56 4.90
N GLU A 95 13.26 -7.47 3.64
CA GLU A 95 13.74 -8.35 2.56
C GLU A 95 15.18 -8.04 2.10
N VAL A 96 15.62 -6.79 2.23
CA VAL A 96 16.93 -6.37 1.72
C VAL A 96 18.05 -6.67 2.72
N LYS A 97 19.15 -7.28 2.24
CA LYS A 97 20.33 -7.59 3.06
C LYS A 97 21.26 -6.40 3.27
N ASP A 98 21.24 -5.46 2.32
CA ASP A 98 22.10 -4.28 2.35
C ASP A 98 21.59 -3.30 3.42
N THR A 99 22.40 -3.07 4.46
CA THR A 99 21.97 -2.24 5.60
C THR A 99 21.69 -0.79 5.20
N GLN A 100 22.39 -0.26 4.19
CA GLN A 100 22.15 1.11 3.74
C GLN A 100 20.79 1.23 3.04
N LYS A 101 20.44 0.26 2.19
CA LYS A 101 19.11 0.16 1.58
C LYS A 101 18.02 -0.07 2.61
N GLN A 102 18.28 -0.92 3.60
CA GLN A 102 17.35 -1.15 4.72
C GLN A 102 17.03 0.16 5.44
N LEU A 103 18.04 0.89 5.90
CA LEU A 103 17.86 2.18 6.57
C LEU A 103 17.18 3.21 5.66
N SER A 104 17.49 3.19 4.37
CA SER A 104 16.80 4.06 3.41
C SER A 104 15.31 3.75 3.29
N TYR A 105 14.93 2.48 3.26
CA TYR A 105 13.51 2.09 3.19
C TYR A 105 12.78 2.40 4.49
N LEU A 106 13.37 2.09 5.65
CA LEU A 106 12.82 2.44 6.95
C LEU A 106 12.52 3.93 7.05
N LYS A 107 13.49 4.78 6.68
CA LYS A 107 13.31 6.24 6.66
C LYS A 107 12.16 6.66 5.74
N LYS A 108 12.11 6.16 4.50
CA LYS A 108 11.01 6.48 3.56
C LYS A 108 9.65 6.06 4.12
N GLY A 109 9.60 4.91 4.81
CA GLY A 109 8.40 4.42 5.49
C GLY A 109 7.97 5.36 6.61
N ALA A 110 8.90 5.72 7.50
CA ALA A 110 8.65 6.62 8.62
C ALA A 110 8.17 8.01 8.16
N ASP A 111 8.88 8.65 7.22
CA ASP A 111 8.54 9.97 6.70
C ASP A 111 7.08 10.01 6.17
N LEU A 112 6.65 8.96 5.43
CA LEU A 112 5.29 8.85 4.93
C LEU A 112 4.27 8.54 6.04
N ALA A 113 4.63 7.67 7.00
CA ALA A 113 3.75 7.31 8.10
C ALA A 113 3.47 8.52 9.01
N GLU A 114 4.48 9.32 9.32
CA GLU A 114 4.34 10.58 10.05
C GLU A 114 3.42 11.56 9.32
N GLU A 115 3.59 11.70 7.99
CA GLU A 115 2.70 12.54 7.20
C GLU A 115 1.24 12.06 7.30
N VAL A 116 1.02 10.75 7.20
CA VAL A 116 -0.32 10.15 7.29
C VAL A 116 -0.95 10.37 8.65
N ILE A 117 -0.22 10.14 9.75
CA ILE A 117 -0.72 10.35 11.12
C ILE A 117 -1.16 11.81 11.32
N ASN A 118 -0.37 12.75 10.81
CA ASN A 118 -0.61 14.18 10.99
C ASN A 118 -1.72 14.74 10.11
N LYS A 119 -1.98 14.15 8.94
CA LYS A 119 -2.87 14.75 7.93
C LYS A 119 -4.10 13.92 7.54
N SER A 120 -4.16 12.64 7.90
CA SER A 120 -5.32 11.80 7.60
C SER A 120 -6.39 11.94 8.68
N ASP A 121 -7.65 12.13 8.27
CA ASP A 121 -8.80 12.09 9.17
C ASP A 121 -9.26 10.66 9.48
N LEU A 122 -8.91 9.68 8.62
CA LEU A 122 -9.31 8.29 8.78
C LEU A 122 -8.45 7.58 9.83
N GLN A 123 -9.08 7.16 10.93
CA GLN A 123 -8.42 6.49 12.05
C GLN A 123 -7.69 5.20 11.62
N SER A 124 -8.34 4.33 10.85
CA SER A 124 -7.72 3.08 10.38
C SER A 124 -6.47 3.31 9.53
N THR A 125 -6.44 4.41 8.78
CA THR A 125 -5.27 4.80 7.98
C THR A 125 -4.13 5.29 8.86
N ARG A 126 -4.44 6.03 9.94
CA ARG A 126 -3.45 6.43 10.95
C ARG A 126 -2.92 5.25 11.75
N GLU A 127 -3.76 4.28 12.10
CA GLU A 127 -3.35 3.08 12.85
C GLU A 127 -2.37 2.19 12.06
N LEU A 128 -2.59 2.03 10.75
CA LEU A 128 -1.62 1.35 9.88
C LEU A 128 -0.28 2.12 9.85
N ALA A 129 -0.34 3.44 9.72
CA ALA A 129 0.86 4.27 9.76
C ALA A 129 1.58 4.23 11.12
N GLN A 130 0.84 4.18 12.24
CA GLN A 130 1.43 4.02 13.56
C GLN A 130 2.17 2.68 13.68
N SER A 131 1.56 1.60 13.18
CA SER A 131 2.19 0.27 13.15
C SER A 131 3.52 0.29 12.38
N VAL A 132 3.60 1.09 11.32
CA VAL A 132 4.85 1.30 10.56
C VAL A 132 5.92 1.97 11.42
N LEU A 133 5.60 3.01 12.19
CA LEU A 133 6.56 3.66 13.10
C LEU A 133 7.04 2.72 14.20
N ASP A 134 6.13 1.93 14.76
CA ASP A 134 6.45 0.96 15.81
C ASP A 134 7.42 -0.11 15.29
N TRP A 135 7.19 -0.65 14.09
CA TRP A 135 8.11 -1.60 13.45
C TRP A 135 9.42 -0.97 13.04
N GLU A 136 9.40 0.28 12.57
CA GLU A 136 10.61 1.01 12.20
C GLU A 136 11.56 1.14 13.39
N THR A 137 11.03 1.57 14.55
CA THR A 137 11.77 1.68 15.80
C THR A 137 12.41 0.34 16.20
N GLN A 138 11.61 -0.73 16.21
CA GLN A 138 12.09 -2.08 16.55
C GLN A 138 13.20 -2.58 15.61
N LEU A 139 13.07 -2.31 14.31
CA LEU A 139 14.05 -2.73 13.30
C LEU A 139 15.35 -1.93 13.43
N GLN A 140 15.28 -0.63 13.74
CA GLN A 140 16.46 0.18 14.00
C GLN A 140 17.22 -0.29 15.25
N GLU A 141 16.53 -0.54 16.36
CA GLU A 141 17.14 -1.04 17.60
C GLU A 141 17.88 -2.36 17.37
N LYS A 142 17.25 -3.30 16.65
CA LYS A 142 17.87 -4.58 16.29
C LYS A 142 19.11 -4.40 15.41
N ALA A 143 19.10 -3.45 14.48
CA ALA A 143 20.24 -3.16 13.62
C ALA A 143 21.41 -2.52 14.39
N GLN A 144 21.13 -1.77 15.45
CA GLN A 144 22.16 -1.21 16.33
C GLN A 144 22.75 -2.27 17.27
N ALA A 145 21.92 -3.13 17.86
CA ALA A 145 22.36 -4.21 18.75
C ALA A 145 23.27 -5.24 18.05
N THR A 146 23.05 -5.48 16.76
CA THR A 146 23.91 -6.37 15.95
C THR A 146 25.23 -5.70 15.50
N ARG A 147 25.34 -4.37 15.59
CA ARG A 147 26.54 -3.60 15.24
C ARG A 147 27.49 -3.35 16.40
N ALA A 148 27.05 -3.43 17.66
CA ALA A 148 27.93 -3.36 18.81
C ALA A 148 28.64 -4.72 18.99
N PRO A 149 29.94 -4.85 18.67
CA PRO A 149 30.68 -6.05 19.06
C PRO A 149 30.72 -6.07 20.58
N GLY A 150 30.52 -7.25 21.18
CA GLY A 150 30.81 -7.44 22.61
C GLY A 150 32.21 -6.93 22.94
N PHE A 151 32.34 -6.36 24.14
CA PHE A 151 33.61 -6.12 24.80
C PHE A 151 34.53 -7.35 24.73
#